data_AF-A0A499VRW8-F1
#
_entry.id   AF-A0A499VRW8-F1
#
_cell.length_a   1.000
_cell.length_b   1.000
_cell.length_c   1.000
_cell.angle_alpha   90.00
_cell.angle_beta   90.00
_cell.angle_gamma   90.00
#
_symmetry.space_group_name_H-M   'P 1'
#
loop_
_entity.id
_entity.type
_entity.pdbx_description
1 polymer ?
#
loop_
_entity_poly.entity_id
_entity_poly.type
_entity_poly.pdbx_seq_one_letter_code
_entity_poly.pdbx_strand_id
1 'polypeptide(L)'
;MFAWAVEDPELPSSVWRFELEERDGGTLLREWMQLGPGRSGLSYAIDRMPDKEQKIVFVRMREFETNMGATLDVIKKLAEGGRDEVEA
;
A
#
# COMPACT_ATOMS: atom_id res chain seq x y z
N MET A 1 0.08 14.62 -0.06
CA MET A 1 -0.23 13.34 0.62
C MET A 1 -1.67 12.97 0.28
N PHE A 2 -1.88 11.76 -0.21
CA PHE A 2 -3.21 11.18 -0.43
C PHE A 2 -3.33 9.94 0.45
N ALA A 3 -4.39 9.83 1.25
CA ALA A 3 -4.56 8.76 2.22
C ALA A 3 -6.01 8.29 2.25
N TRP A 4 -6.21 7.00 2.52
CA TRP A 4 -7.55 6.44 2.69
C TRP A 4 -7.57 5.35 3.77
N ALA A 5 -8.68 5.31 4.48
CA ALA A 5 -9.03 4.25 5.41
C ALA A 5 -9.85 3.18 4.68
N VAL A 6 -9.62 1.92 5.02
CA VAL A 6 -10.41 0.80 4.52
C VAL A 6 -11.45 0.42 5.57
N GLU A 7 -12.71 0.33 5.15
CA GLU A 7 -13.90 0.14 5.99
C GLU A 7 -14.22 1.37 6.86
N ASP A 8 -14.27 1.22 8.18
CA ASP A 8 -14.65 2.26 9.13
C ASP A 8 -13.51 3.29 9.30
N PRO A 9 -13.71 4.58 8.98
CA PRO A 9 -12.68 5.60 9.15
C PRO A 9 -12.24 5.83 10.61
N GLU A 10 -13.09 5.56 11.60
CA GLU A 10 -12.76 5.72 13.03
C GLU A 10 -12.01 4.51 13.58
N LEU A 11 -12.27 3.32 13.04
CA LEU A 11 -11.66 2.06 13.44
C LEU A 11 -11.26 1.21 12.21
N PRO A 12 -10.30 1.66 11.38
CA PRO A 12 -10.08 1.08 10.07
C PRO A 12 -9.36 -0.26 10.13
N SER A 13 -9.69 -1.16 9.20
CA SER A 13 -8.98 -2.42 9.03
C SER A 13 -7.56 -2.20 8.49
N SER A 14 -7.36 -1.15 7.69
CA SER A 14 -6.06 -0.64 7.27
C SER A 14 -6.13 0.81 6.80
N VAL A 15 -5.01 1.50 6.85
CA VAL A 15 -4.83 2.85 6.29
C VAL A 15 -3.70 2.78 5.27
N TRP A 16 -3.92 3.40 4.11
CA TRP A 16 -2.97 3.43 3.00
C TRP A 16 -2.69 4.86 2.59
N ARG A 17 -1.49 5.10 2.08
CA ARG A 17 -0.98 6.44 1.80
C ARG A 17 -0.06 6.46 0.60
N PHE A 18 -0.19 7.52 -0.20
CA PHE A 18 0.80 7.97 -1.16
C PHE A 18 1.31 9.36 -0.77
N GLU A 19 2.62 9.51 -0.73
CA GLU A 19 3.32 10.76 -0.47
C GLU A 19 4.18 11.11 -1.68
N LEU A 20 4.05 12.34 -2.15
CA LEU A 20 4.80 12.87 -3.28
C LEU A 20 5.68 13.99 -2.76
N GLU A 21 6.95 13.94 -3.13
CA GLU A 21 7.96 14.94 -2.79
C GLU A 21 8.73 15.31 -4.06
N GLU A 22 8.95 16.59 -4.30
CA GLU A 22 9.86 17.01 -5.38
C GLU A 22 11.28 16.58 -5.03
N ARG A 23 11.97 15.92 -5.96
CA ARG A 23 13.33 15.44 -5.75
C ARG A 23 14.10 15.36 -7.06
N ASP A 24 15.26 16.02 -7.12
CA ASP A 24 16.22 15.95 -8.24
C ASP A 24 15.58 16.21 -9.62
N GLY A 25 14.66 17.18 -9.71
CA GLY A 25 13.94 17.50 -10.95
C GLY A 25 12.85 16.48 -11.35
N GLY A 26 12.54 15.54 -10.47
CA GLY A 26 11.43 14.59 -10.59
C GLY A 26 10.55 14.56 -9.34
N THR A 27 9.78 13.48 -9.20
CA THR A 27 8.92 13.26 -8.04
C THR A 27 9.28 11.93 -7.39
N LEU A 28 9.59 11.98 -6.09
CA LEU A 28 9.67 10.80 -5.26
C LEU A 28 8.27 10.46 -4.75
N LEU A 29 7.73 9.34 -5.24
CA LEU A 29 6.52 8.72 -4.70
C LEU A 29 6.89 7.70 -3.64
N ARG A 30 6.30 7.83 -2.44
CA ARG A 30 6.34 6.80 -1.39
C ARG A 30 4.95 6.25 -1.19
N GLU A 31 4.85 4.93 -1.15
CA GLU A 31 3.66 4.21 -0.69
C GLU A 31 3.89 3.70 0.73
N TRP A 32 2.87 3.82 1.57
CA TRP A 32 2.90 3.33 2.94
C TRP A 32 1.55 2.73 3.32
N MET A 33 1.57 1.76 4.22
CA MET A 33 0.36 1.19 4.80
C MET A 33 0.51 0.89 6.29
N GLN A 34 -0.61 0.89 7.00
CA GLN A 34 -0.75 0.37 8.36
C GLN A 34 -1.94 -0.58 8.42
N LEU A 35 -1.76 -1.70 9.11
CA LEU A 35 -2.84 -2.61 9.45
C LEU A 35 -3.49 -2.20 10.79
N GLY A 36 -4.81 -2.27 10.86
CA GLY A 36 -5.58 -1.84 12.04
C GLY A 36 -5.68 -0.31 12.19
N PRO A 37 -6.22 0.18 13.33
CA PRO A 37 -6.50 -0.55 14.58
C PRO A 37 -7.74 -1.46 14.59
N GLY A 38 -8.61 -1.36 13.59
CA GLY A 38 -9.77 -2.22 13.44
C GLY A 38 -9.44 -3.66 13.05
N ARG A 39 -10.45 -4.52 13.14
CA ARG A 39 -10.31 -5.91 12.71
C ARG A 39 -10.12 -5.96 11.19
N SER A 40 -9.29 -6.88 10.73
CA SER A 40 -9.05 -7.09 9.31
C SER A 40 -9.28 -8.55 8.93
N GLY A 41 -9.15 -8.88 7.65
CA GLY A 41 -9.13 -10.27 7.20
C GLY A 41 -8.06 -11.13 7.90
N LEU A 42 -6.96 -10.54 8.38
CA LEU A 42 -5.97 -11.27 9.19
C LEU A 42 -6.56 -11.68 10.54
N SER A 43 -7.30 -10.79 11.20
CA SER A 43 -7.90 -11.08 12.51
C SER A 43 -8.80 -12.31 12.43
N TYR A 44 -9.58 -12.45 11.36
CA TYR A 44 -10.40 -13.65 11.13
C TYR A 44 -9.55 -14.91 10.93
N ALA A 45 -8.47 -14.85 10.16
CA ALA A 45 -7.57 -15.98 9.96
C ALA A 45 -6.88 -16.41 11.26
N ILE A 46 -6.50 -15.44 12.10
CA ILE A 46 -5.86 -15.66 13.41
C ILE A 46 -6.84 -16.32 14.37
N ASP A 47 -8.09 -15.84 14.47
CA ASP A 47 -9.11 -16.46 15.33
C ASP A 47 -9.34 -17.94 15.00
N ARG A 48 -9.23 -18.31 13.71
CA ARG A 48 -9.40 -19.69 13.24
C ARG A 48 -8.16 -20.56 13.47
N MET A 49 -6.98 -19.96 13.54
CA MET A 49 -5.69 -20.65 13.66
C MET A 49 -4.72 -19.84 14.55
N PRO A 50 -5.00 -19.69 15.85
CA PRO A 50 -4.25 -18.79 16.73
C PRO A 50 -2.77 -19.16 16.82
N ASP A 51 -2.46 -20.47 16.85
CA ASP A 51 -1.08 -20.98 16.88
C ASP A 51 -0.24 -20.57 15.65
N LYS A 52 -0.89 -20.11 14.58
CA LYS A 52 -0.24 -19.67 13.33
C LYS A 52 -0.18 -18.16 13.17
N GLU A 53 -0.53 -17.38 14.18
CA GLU A 53 -0.60 -15.91 14.11
C GLU A 53 0.64 -15.29 13.46
N GLN A 54 1.83 -15.61 13.98
CA GLN A 54 3.09 -15.08 13.46
C GLN A 54 3.31 -15.40 11.98
N LYS A 55 2.94 -16.61 11.54
CA LYS A 55 3.03 -17.01 10.14
C LYS A 55 2.01 -16.27 9.27
N ILE A 56 0.78 -16.08 9.77
CA ILE A 56 -0.28 -15.35 9.07
C ILE A 56 0.14 -13.89 8.85
N VAL A 57 0.63 -13.23 9.90
CA VAL A 57 1.14 -11.86 9.82
C VAL A 57 2.33 -11.78 8.87
N PHE A 58 3.32 -12.67 9.01
CA PHE A 58 4.51 -12.68 8.14
C PHE A 58 4.14 -12.81 6.66
N VAL A 59 3.30 -13.79 6.31
CA VAL A 59 2.89 -14.01 4.90
C VAL A 59 2.17 -12.79 4.36
N ARG A 60 1.23 -12.21 5.12
CA ARG A 60 0.53 -11.01 4.67
C ARG A 60 1.45 -9.82 4.46
N MET A 61 2.42 -9.59 5.35
CA MET A 61 3.35 -8.48 5.18
C MET A 61 4.20 -8.64 3.91
N ARG A 62 4.57 -9.88 3.55
CA ARG A 62 5.27 -10.18 2.29
C ARG A 62 4.39 -9.98 1.06
N GLU A 63 3.11 -10.34 1.16
CA GLU A 63 2.12 -10.07 0.10
C GLU A 63 1.97 -8.56 -0.13
N PHE A 64 1.86 -7.76 0.94
CA PHE A 64 1.79 -6.30 0.85
C PHE A 64 3.06 -5.72 0.23
N GLU A 65 4.25 -6.08 0.73
CA GLU A 65 5.53 -5.62 0.19
C GLU A 65 5.63 -5.88 -1.33
N THR A 66 5.28 -7.09 -1.76
CA THR A 66 5.32 -7.49 -3.18
C THR A 66 4.35 -6.67 -4.03
N ASN A 67 3.09 -6.53 -3.57
CA ASN A 67 2.05 -5.85 -4.33
C ASN A 67 2.25 -4.33 -4.37
N MET A 68 2.76 -3.73 -3.29
CA MET A 68 3.15 -2.32 -3.25
C MET A 68 4.29 -2.04 -4.22
N GLY A 69 5.32 -2.91 -4.25
CA GLY A 69 6.40 -2.81 -5.24
C GLY A 69 5.89 -2.84 -6.67
N ALA A 70 5.02 -3.80 -7.01
CA ALA A 70 4.42 -3.89 -8.34
C ALA A 70 3.56 -2.66 -8.68
N THR A 71 2.84 -2.11 -7.70
CA THR A 71 2.02 -0.90 -7.87
C THR A 71 2.89 0.31 -8.19
N LEU A 72 3.94 0.54 -7.40
CA LEU A 72 4.90 1.62 -7.60
C LEU A 72 5.60 1.50 -8.96
N ASP A 73 6.00 0.30 -9.37
CA ASP A 73 6.61 0.05 -10.68
C ASP A 73 5.70 0.45 -11.84
N VAL A 74 4.41 0.11 -11.75
CA VAL A 74 3.42 0.48 -12.78
C VAL A 74 3.17 1.98 -12.77
N ILE A 75 3.00 2.60 -11.60
CA ILE A 75 2.82 4.06 -11.50
C ILE A 75 4.02 4.80 -12.11
N LYS A 76 5.25 4.37 -11.80
CA LYS A 76 6.47 4.94 -12.37
C LYS A 76 6.45 4.85 -13.90
N LYS A 77 6.17 3.67 -14.46
CA LYS A 77 6.10 3.46 -15.92
C LYS A 77 5.06 4.38 -16.57
N LEU A 78 3.88 4.53 -15.98
CA LEU A 78 2.83 5.39 -16.52
C LEU A 78 3.19 6.88 -16.43
N ALA A 79 3.73 7.33 -15.31
CA ALA A 79 4.09 8.72 -15.09
C ALA A 79 5.30 9.19 -15.90
N GLU A 80 6.24 8.28 -16.18
CA GLU A 80 7.46 8.60 -16.92
C GLU A 80 7.33 8.30 -18.42
N GLY A 81 6.48 7.34 -18.82
CA GLY A 81 6.25 6.98 -20.22
C GLY A 81 5.32 7.93 -20.99
N GLY A 82 4.61 8.84 -20.31
CA GLY A 82 3.63 9.75 -20.93
C GLY A 82 4.16 11.07 -21.48
N ARG A 83 5.49 11.25 -21.61
CA ARG A 83 6.08 12.54 -22.06
C ARG A 83 6.37 12.64 -23.57
N ASP A 84 6.03 11.63 -24.37
CA ASP A 84 6.39 11.59 -25.80
C ASP A 84 5.25 12.04 -26.77
N GLU A 85 4.13 12.58 -26.29
CA GLU A 85 3.00 13.00 -27.17
C GLU A 85 2.51 14.45 -26.96
N VAL A 86 3.38 15.38 -26.58
CA VAL A 86 3.06 16.82 -26.69
C VAL A 86 4.09 17.52 -27.57
N GLU A 87 4.08 17.19 -28.86
CA GLU A 87 4.47 18.09 -29.95
C GLU A 87 4.03 17.51 -31.31
N ALA A 88 2.91 18.01 -31.84
CA ALA A 88 2.61 18.12 -33.27
C ALA A 88 1.49 19.15 -33.49
#